data_AF-A0A8H7NMX6-F1
#
_entry.id   AF-A0A8H7NMX6-F1
#
_cell.length_a   1.000
_cell.length_b   1.000
_cell.length_c   1.000
_cell.angle_alpha   90.00
_cell.angle_beta   90.00
_cell.angle_gamma   90.00
#
_symmetry.space_group_name_H-M   'P 1'
#
loop_
_entity.id
_entity.type
_entity.pdbx_description
1 polymer ?
#
loop_
_entity_poly.entity_id
_entity_poly.type
_entity_poly.pdbx_seq_one_letter_code
_entity_poly.pdbx_strand_id
1 'polypeptide(L)'
;MANYDAAFEELIGGYRKNRRLLTINNISFKATRAEFQTAARAKYHNSDKLTFYWPPAGDKYRNPRHTGCVYLGVTTREEATRVLSEFQD
;
A
#
# COMPACT_ATOMS: atom_id res chain seq x y z
N MET A 1 -7.93 -20.96 -3.55
CA MET A 1 -7.56 -20.08 -4.68
C MET A 1 -7.82 -18.63 -4.29
N ALA A 2 -6.75 -17.82 -4.24
CA ALA A 2 -6.88 -16.38 -4.02
C ALA A 2 -7.78 -15.82 -5.13
N ASN A 3 -8.78 -15.00 -4.77
CA ASN A 3 -9.56 -14.32 -5.79
C ASN A 3 -8.61 -13.28 -6.36
N TYR A 4 -8.01 -13.59 -7.50
CA TYR A 4 -7.19 -12.68 -8.27
C TYR A 4 -8.13 -11.59 -8.77
N ASP A 5 -8.10 -10.43 -8.13
CA ASP A 5 -8.87 -9.29 -8.60
C ASP A 5 -8.10 -8.69 -9.78
N ALA A 6 -8.49 -9.10 -10.99
CA ALA A 6 -7.81 -8.72 -12.22
C ALA A 6 -7.77 -7.20 -12.39
N ALA A 7 -8.86 -6.51 -12.02
CA ALA A 7 -8.94 -5.05 -12.06
C ALA A 7 -7.92 -4.41 -11.12
N PHE A 8 -7.79 -4.90 -9.88
CA PHE A 8 -6.78 -4.43 -8.94
C PHE A 8 -5.35 -4.71 -9.44
N GLU A 9 -5.08 -5.92 -9.94
CA GLU A 9 -3.76 -6.28 -10.48
C GLU A 9 -3.40 -5.48 -11.74
N GLU A 10 -4.37 -5.09 -12.58
CA GLU A 10 -4.12 -4.18 -13.70
C GLU A 10 -3.73 -2.78 -13.21
N LEU A 11 -4.37 -2.26 -12.15
CA LEU A 11 -4.05 -0.96 -11.56
C LEU A 11 -2.62 -0.92 -10.98
N ILE A 12 -2.24 -1.95 -10.22
CA ILE A 12 -0.92 -2.00 -9.58
C ILE A 12 0.16 -2.63 -10.46
N GLY A 13 -0.22 -3.31 -11.55
CA GLY A 13 0.66 -4.15 -12.36
C GLY A 13 1.78 -3.37 -13.03
N GLY A 14 1.49 -2.15 -13.50
CA GLY A 14 2.50 -1.24 -14.05
C GLY A 14 3.56 -0.86 -13.01
N TYR A 15 3.15 -0.54 -11.80
CA TYR A 15 4.06 -0.22 -10.70
C TYR A 15 4.84 -1.44 -10.22
N ARG A 16 4.18 -2.60 -10.13
CA ARG A 16 4.78 -3.87 -9.68
C ARG A 16 5.89 -4.32 -10.62
N LYS A 17 5.63 -4.33 -11.93
CA LYS A 17 6.62 -4.70 -12.96
C LYS A 17 7.84 -3.76 -12.94
N ASN A 18 7.63 -2.48 -12.67
CA ASN A 18 8.69 -1.48 -12.60
C ASN A 18 9.38 -1.40 -11.23
N ARG A 19 9.07 -2.28 -10.27
CA ARG A 19 9.56 -2.21 -8.87
C ARG A 19 9.32 -0.84 -8.22
N ARG A 20 8.18 -0.23 -8.56
CA ARG A 20 7.66 1.05 -8.05
C ARG A 20 6.44 0.85 -7.15
N LEU A 21 6.16 -0.39 -6.77
CA LEU A 21 5.07 -0.75 -5.89
C LEU A 21 5.66 -1.26 -4.58
N LEU A 22 5.25 -0.63 -3.49
CA LEU A 22 5.55 -1.09 -2.14
C LEU A 22 4.31 -1.72 -1.55
N THR A 23 4.51 -2.76 -0.74
CA THR A 23 3.43 -3.38 0.01
C THR A 23 3.71 -3.10 1.48
N ILE A 24 2.90 -2.25 2.09
CA ILE A 24 2.92 -2.07 3.53
C ILE A 24 1.89 -3.02 4.12
N ASN A 25 2.42 -4.00 4.82
CA ASN A 25 1.64 -4.91 5.64
C ASN A 25 1.64 -4.40 7.08
N ASN A 26 0.85 -5.02 7.94
CA ASN A 26 0.79 -4.66 9.36
C ASN A 26 0.07 -3.34 9.70
N ILE A 27 -0.84 -2.87 8.85
CA ILE A 27 -1.65 -1.67 9.15
C ILE A 27 -2.64 -2.02 10.25
N SER A 28 -2.55 -1.30 11.36
CA SER A 28 -3.44 -1.46 12.51
C SER A 28 -4.90 -1.36 12.09
N PHE A 29 -5.72 -2.36 12.44
CA PHE A 29 -7.14 -2.42 12.06
C PHE A 29 -7.95 -1.24 12.65
N LYS A 30 -7.43 -0.60 13.71
CA LYS A 30 -8.02 0.59 14.31
C LYS A 30 -7.78 1.88 13.51
N ALA A 31 -6.77 1.90 12.64
CA ALA A 31 -6.48 3.07 11.84
C ALA A 31 -7.38 3.08 10.59
N THR A 32 -8.17 4.13 10.42
CA THR A 32 -8.97 4.31 9.22
C THR A 32 -8.05 4.49 8.01
N ARG A 33 -8.49 4.10 6.80
CA ARG A 33 -7.73 4.34 5.55
C ARG A 33 -7.28 5.80 5.38
N ALA A 34 -8.10 6.74 5.87
CA ALA A 34 -7.82 8.16 5.88
C ALA A 34 -6.72 8.52 6.89
N GLU A 35 -6.78 7.98 8.11
CA GLU A 35 -5.75 8.19 9.14
C GLU A 35 -4.40 7.63 8.70
N PHE A 36 -4.39 6.42 8.10
CA PHE A 36 -3.17 5.85 7.55
C PHE A 36 -2.60 6.72 6.42
N GLN A 37 -3.44 7.18 5.48
CA GLN A 37 -3.00 8.09 4.43
C GLN A 37 -2.44 9.40 5.00
N THR A 38 -3.10 10.00 5.98
CA THR A 38 -2.61 11.22 6.63
C THR A 38 -1.28 10.99 7.35
N ALA A 39 -1.15 9.89 8.10
CA ALA A 39 0.10 9.56 8.79
C ALA A 39 1.23 9.23 7.81
N ALA A 40 0.93 8.46 6.76
CA ALA A 40 1.85 8.15 5.69
C ALA A 40 2.32 9.41 4.96
N ARG A 41 1.39 10.34 4.72
CA ARG A 41 1.71 11.63 4.11
C ARG A 41 2.52 12.53 5.04
N ALA A 42 2.24 12.51 6.33
CA ALA A 42 3.02 13.26 7.32
C ALA A 42 4.45 12.72 7.48
N LYS A 43 4.64 11.39 7.44
CA LYS A 43 5.96 10.75 7.53
C LYS A 43 6.79 10.98 6.26
N TYR A 44 6.14 11.02 5.09
CA TYR A 44 6.83 11.22 3.81
C TYR A 44 6.66 12.64 3.26
N HIS A 45 7.73 13.45 3.28
CA HIS A 45 7.70 14.86 2.83
C HIS A 45 7.30 15.05 1.36
N ASN A 46 7.48 14.03 0.51
CA ASN A 46 7.07 14.01 -0.91
C ASN A 46 5.73 13.28 -1.11
N SER A 47 4.80 13.49 -0.19
CA SER A 47 3.52 12.78 -0.09
C SER A 47 2.59 12.91 -1.28
N ASP A 48 2.81 13.93 -2.11
CA ASP A 48 2.01 14.18 -3.31
C ASP A 48 2.32 13.19 -4.46
N LYS A 49 3.48 12.52 -4.37
CA LYS A 49 3.90 11.48 -5.35
C LYS A 49 3.50 10.07 -4.94
N LEU A 50 2.83 9.90 -3.79
CA LEU A 50 2.38 8.62 -3.29
C LEU A 50 0.95 8.32 -3.79
N THR A 51 0.80 7.23 -4.52
CA THR A 51 -0.52 6.72 -4.91
C THR A 51 -0.90 5.53 -4.03
N PHE A 52 -1.99 5.64 -3.28
CA PHE A 52 -2.44 4.58 -2.36
C PHE A 52 -3.46 3.67 -3.04
N TYR A 53 -3.14 2.39 -3.11
CA TYR A 53 -3.99 1.34 -3.64
C TYR A 53 -4.40 0.40 -2.51
N TRP A 54 -5.68 0.47 -2.15
CA TRP A 54 -6.27 -0.42 -1.15
C TRP A 54 -6.85 -1.64 -1.86
N PRO A 55 -6.43 -2.87 -1.49
CA PRO A 55 -7.06 -4.05 -2.04
C PRO A 55 -8.56 -4.02 -1.72
N PRO A 56 -9.42 -4.52 -2.62
CA PRO A 56 -10.83 -4.64 -2.34
C PRO A 56 -11.01 -5.44 -1.06
N ALA A 57 -11.90 -4.97 -0.18
CA ALA A 57 -12.26 -5.67 1.06
C ALA A 57 -13.09 -6.91 0.70
N GLY A 58 -12.49 -7.86 0.02
CA GLY A 58 -13.06 -9.19 -0.11
C GLY A 58 -13.07 -9.84 1.27
N ASP A 59 -14.11 -10.61 1.54
CA ASP A 59 -14.35 -11.43 2.75
C ASP A 59 -13.11 -12.14 3.31
N LYS A 60 -12.09 -12.37 2.49
CA LYS A 60 -10.82 -13.03 2.80
C LYS A 60 -9.87 -12.19 3.68
N TYR A 61 -10.06 -10.87 3.75
CA TYR A 61 -9.33 -9.98 4.67
C TYR A 61 -10.09 -9.74 5.98
N ARG A 62 -11.27 -10.35 6.15
CA ARG A 62 -11.99 -10.45 7.42
C ARG A 62 -11.35 -11.52 8.32
N ASN A 63 -10.04 -11.64 8.28
CA ASN A 63 -9.30 -12.46 9.23
C ASN A 63 -8.92 -11.52 10.40
N PRO A 64 -9.42 -11.72 11.63
CA PRO A 64 -9.16 -10.82 12.76
C PRO A 64 -7.67 -10.78 13.18
N ARG A 65 -6.83 -11.63 12.57
CA ARG A 65 -5.38 -11.68 12.70
C ARG A 65 -4.61 -11.05 11.54
N HIS A 66 -5.24 -10.78 10.39
CA HIS A 66 -4.58 -10.13 9.27
C HIS A 66 -4.78 -8.63 9.37
N THR A 67 -3.74 -7.98 9.85
CA THR A 67 -3.51 -6.56 9.66
C THR A 67 -3.71 -6.17 8.19
N GLY A 68 -4.32 -5.01 7.96
CA GLY A 68 -4.56 -4.51 6.61
C GLY A 68 -3.26 -4.37 5.83
N CYS A 69 -3.32 -4.63 4.53
CA CYS A 69 -2.23 -4.28 3.62
C CYS A 69 -2.67 -3.15 2.70
N VAL A 70 -1.73 -2.25 2.39
CA VAL A 70 -1.90 -1.20 1.38
C VAL A 70 -0.73 -1.26 0.43
N TYR A 71 -1.01 -1.00 -0.83
CA TYR A 71 0.00 -0.89 -1.85
C TYR A 71 0.25 0.59 -2.13
N LEU A 72 1.52 0.98 -2.15
CA LEU A 72 1.96 2.34 -2.46
C LEU A 72 2.65 2.33 -3.81
N GLY A 73 2.03 3.01 -4.78
CA GLY A 73 2.66 3.36 -6.04
C GLY A 73 3.51 4.60 -5.87
N VAL A 74 4.76 4.54 -6.33
CA VAL A 74 5.69 5.67 -6.35
C VAL A 74 6.15 5.97 -7.78
N THR A 75 6.62 7.19 -8.02
CA THR A 75 7.08 7.61 -9.35
C THR A 75 8.38 6.91 -9.77
N THR A 76 9.32 6.71 -8.85
CA THR A 76 10.62 6.08 -9.11
C THR A 76 10.93 4.97 -8.13
N ARG A 77 11.79 4.03 -8.55
CA ARG A 77 12.23 2.89 -7.72
C ARG A 77 13.01 3.35 -6.49
N GLU A 78 13.77 4.44 -6.59
CA GLU A 78 14.56 4.98 -5.48
C GLU A 78 13.66 5.53 -4.37
N GLU A 79 12.59 6.24 -4.74
CA GLU A 79 11.54 6.64 -3.80
C GLU A 79 10.90 5.41 -3.16
N ALA A 80 10.73 4.31 -3.91
CA ALA A 80 10.17 3.07 -3.38
C ALA A 80 11.02 2.54 -2.20
N THR A 81 12.34 2.41 -2.41
CA THR A 81 13.25 1.94 -1.36
C THR A 81 13.27 2.89 -0.16
N ARG A 82 13.24 4.20 -0.40
CA ARG A 82 13.28 5.21 0.65
C ARG A 82 12.02 5.18 1.51
N VAL A 83 10.85 5.16 0.88
CA VAL A 83 9.56 5.00 1.57
C VAL A 83 9.55 3.68 2.33
N LEU A 84 9.99 2.57 1.75
CA LEU A 84 10.01 1.29 2.47
C LEU A 84 10.86 1.36 3.74
N SER A 85 12.03 2.00 3.68
CA SER A 85 12.90 2.21 4.84
C SER A 85 12.22 3.06 5.92
N GLU A 86 11.57 4.15 5.55
CA GLU A 86 10.88 5.06 6.49
C GLU A 86 9.66 4.40 7.15
N PHE A 87 9.03 3.42 6.52
CA PHE A 87 7.87 2.72 7.07
C PHE A 87 8.22 1.43 7.84
N GLN A 88 9.46 0.94 7.73
CA GLN A 88 9.97 -0.19 8.52
C GLN A 88 10.72 0.22 9.79
N ASP A 89 11.02 1.51 9.96
CA ASP A 89 11.53 2.14 11.19
C ASP A 89 10.39 2.53 12.15
#